data_AF-K5VEM8-F1
#
_entry.id   AF-K5VEM8-F1
#
_cell.length_a   1.000
_cell.length_b   1.000
_cell.length_c   1.000
_cell.angle_alpha   90.00
_cell.angle_beta   90.00
_cell.angle_gamma   90.00
#
_symmetry.space_group_name_H-M   'P 1'
#
loop_
_entity.id
_entity.type
_entity.pdbx_description
1 polymer ?
#
loop_
_entity_poly.entity_id
_entity_poly.type
_entity_poly.pdbx_seq_one_letter_code
_entity_poly.pdbx_strand_id
1 'polypeptide(L)'
;MWCDNCLLLFPLRVGAMIWAFLIAAYSIAGGVVLFMLGPYLFFVFPEWDIYGGISMVVGAVAVISLIALANRSYVWTRIAKISWPFVIIISAIRAVIMVVELQRGSTNIEWECANGGQLWTASAEAGYGGSTAFPSSFCTAGFANIDAAFIVGLLVDLVFQIYMFFLVWRYQKRLEHYQNMKGPFGGGYYA
;
A
#
# COMPACT_ATOMS: atom_id res chain seq x y z
N MET A 1 -6.78 -32.56 -10.52
CA MET A 1 -6.08 -31.49 -11.26
C MET A 1 -6.64 -30.16 -10.81
N TRP A 2 -5.92 -29.41 -9.97
CA TRP A 2 -6.30 -28.03 -9.68
C TRP A 2 -5.82 -27.19 -10.87
N CYS A 3 -6.73 -26.54 -11.59
CA CYS A 3 -6.39 -25.75 -12.76
C CYS A 3 -5.40 -24.63 -12.40
N ASP A 4 -4.29 -24.57 -13.12
CA ASP A 4 -3.24 -23.57 -12.99
C ASP A 4 -3.75 -22.12 -13.14
N ASN A 5 -4.97 -21.93 -13.68
CA ASN A 5 -5.61 -20.62 -13.93
C ASN A 5 -7.04 -20.43 -13.36
N CYS A 6 -7.65 -21.40 -12.66
CA CYS A 6 -9.02 -21.17 -12.14
C CYS A 6 -9.01 -20.11 -11.03
N LEU A 7 -9.84 -19.06 -11.08
CA LEU A 7 -9.90 -17.95 -10.10
C LEU A 7 -8.64 -17.08 -10.02
N LEU A 8 -7.84 -17.01 -11.08
CA LEU A 8 -6.72 -16.07 -11.19
C LEU A 8 -7.00 -15.05 -12.29
N LEU A 9 -6.77 -13.77 -11.98
CA LEU A 9 -6.77 -12.70 -12.98
C LEU A 9 -5.50 -12.78 -13.86
N PHE A 10 -4.40 -13.31 -13.30
CA PHE A 10 -3.10 -13.40 -13.97
C PHE A 10 -2.40 -14.75 -13.70
N PRO A 11 -1.47 -15.21 -14.56
CA PRO A 11 -0.75 -16.48 -14.35
C PRO A 11 -0.08 -16.53 -12.97
N LEU A 12 -0.24 -17.63 -12.23
CA LEU A 12 0.04 -17.73 -10.78
C LEU A 12 1.41 -17.17 -10.34
N ARG A 13 2.47 -17.35 -11.14
CA ARG A 13 3.82 -16.88 -10.78
C ARG A 13 4.12 -15.50 -11.33
N VAL A 14 4.11 -15.35 -12.67
CA VAL A 14 4.49 -14.08 -13.32
C VAL A 14 3.47 -12.98 -13.00
N GLY A 15 2.19 -13.32 -12.99
CA GLY A 15 1.12 -12.43 -12.58
C GLY A 15 1.27 -11.96 -11.14
N ALA A 16 1.58 -12.87 -10.22
CA ALA A 16 1.81 -12.50 -8.83
C ALA A 16 3.08 -11.67 -8.62
N MET A 17 4.13 -11.88 -9.42
CA MET A 17 5.33 -11.02 -9.38
C MET A 17 5.02 -9.60 -9.87
N ILE A 18 4.27 -9.45 -10.95
CA ILE A 18 3.84 -8.14 -11.45
C ILE A 18 2.94 -7.45 -10.42
N TRP A 19 2.01 -8.19 -9.81
CA TRP A 19 1.14 -7.66 -8.76
C TRP A 19 1.94 -7.18 -7.54
N ALA A 20 2.89 -7.98 -7.08
CA ALA A 20 3.81 -7.61 -5.99
C ALA A 20 4.62 -6.35 -6.32
N PHE A 21 5.12 -6.25 -7.56
CA PHE A 21 5.85 -5.08 -8.02
C PHE A 21 4.98 -3.83 -8.03
N LEU A 22 3.75 -3.92 -8.54
CA LEU A 22 2.80 -2.80 -8.54
C LEU A 22 2.53 -2.32 -7.11
N ILE A 23 2.26 -3.25 -6.18
CA ILE A 23 2.05 -2.92 -4.76
C ILE A 23 3.27 -2.23 -4.16
N ALA A 24 4.46 -2.77 -4.40
CA ALA A 24 5.70 -2.16 -3.92
C ALA A 24 5.86 -0.73 -4.46
N ALA A 25 5.68 -0.54 -5.77
CA ALA A 25 5.85 0.75 -6.42
C ALA A 25 4.89 1.81 -5.88
N TYR A 26 3.58 1.54 -5.85
CA TYR A 26 2.63 2.56 -5.38
C TYR A 26 2.70 2.75 -3.86
N SER A 27 3.01 1.72 -3.07
CA SER A 27 3.08 1.85 -1.61
C SER A 27 4.31 2.66 -1.18
N ILE A 28 5.43 2.48 -1.86
CA ILE A 28 6.65 3.29 -1.64
C ILE A 28 6.40 4.73 -2.11
N ALA A 29 5.82 4.92 -3.29
CA ALA A 29 5.49 6.26 -3.79
C ALA A 29 4.51 6.99 -2.84
N GLY A 30 3.45 6.31 -2.40
CA GLY A 30 2.49 6.83 -1.43
C GLY A 30 3.12 7.14 -0.07
N GLY A 31 4.04 6.28 0.41
CA GLY A 31 4.81 6.54 1.63
C GLY A 31 5.68 7.80 1.52
N VAL A 32 6.42 7.97 0.41
CA VAL A 32 7.22 9.17 0.15
C VAL A 32 6.34 10.42 0.06
N VAL A 33 5.19 10.32 -0.61
CA VAL A 33 4.21 11.42 -0.67
C VAL A 33 3.70 11.80 0.72
N LEU A 34 3.41 10.82 1.58
CA LEU A 34 2.98 11.09 2.95
C LEU A 34 4.07 11.73 3.81
N PHE A 35 5.34 11.34 3.63
CA PHE A 35 6.44 11.99 4.35
C PHE A 35 6.69 13.44 3.91
N MET A 36 6.46 13.76 2.64
CA MET A 36 6.70 15.10 2.10
C MET A 36 5.49 16.03 2.23
N LEU A 37 4.29 15.51 1.94
CA LEU A 37 3.05 16.29 1.85
C LEU A 37 2.08 16.01 2.99
N GLY A 38 2.32 14.98 3.80
CA GLY A 38 1.50 14.66 4.97
C GLY A 38 1.35 15.79 5.99
N PRO A 39 2.39 16.60 6.28
CA PRO A 39 2.26 17.74 7.21
C PRO A 39 1.25 18.81 6.77
N TYR A 40 0.92 18.87 5.48
CA TYR A 40 -0.07 19.81 4.94
C TYR A 40 -1.51 19.26 5.00
N LEU A 41 -1.67 17.94 5.09
CA LEU A 41 -2.98 17.27 5.11
C LEU A 41 -3.38 16.83 6.51
N PHE A 42 -2.40 16.54 7.37
CA PHE A 42 -2.59 16.08 8.74
C PHE A 42 -1.94 17.07 9.70
N PHE A 43 -2.73 17.59 10.64
CA PHE A 43 -2.35 18.73 11.50
C PHE A 43 -1.69 18.31 12.82
N VAL A 44 -1.59 17.00 13.11
CA VAL A 44 -1.09 16.46 14.38
C VAL A 44 0.16 15.61 14.17
N PHE A 45 1.29 16.04 14.74
CA PHE A 45 2.52 15.23 14.77
C PHE A 45 2.41 14.11 15.82
N PRO A 46 2.87 12.87 15.56
CA PRO A 46 3.57 12.35 14.38
C PRO A 46 2.69 11.49 13.43
N GLU A 47 1.44 11.89 13.17
CA GLU A 47 0.47 11.00 12.49
C GLU A 47 0.87 10.66 11.05
N TRP A 48 1.28 11.66 10.25
CA TRP A 48 1.66 11.46 8.86
C TRP A 48 2.90 10.57 8.70
N ASP A 49 3.85 10.63 9.63
CA ASP A 49 5.05 9.78 9.63
C ASP A 49 4.68 8.32 9.90
N ILE A 50 3.71 8.08 10.79
CA ILE A 50 3.19 6.74 11.05
C ILE A 50 2.48 6.19 9.80
N TYR A 51 1.66 7.01 9.13
CA TYR A 51 0.96 6.60 7.91
C TYR A 51 1.93 6.30 6.75
N GLY A 52 2.96 7.14 6.58
CA GLY A 52 4.04 6.92 5.64
C GLY A 52 4.81 5.64 5.96
N GLY A 53 5.16 5.43 7.24
CA GLY A 53 5.86 4.24 7.72
C GLY A 53 5.10 2.94 7.45
N ILE A 54 3.79 2.91 7.69
CA ILE A 54 2.95 1.74 7.38
C ILE A 54 2.94 1.47 5.86
N SER A 55 2.89 2.51 5.03
CA SER A 55 2.96 2.37 3.57
C SER A 55 4.30 1.77 3.13
N MET A 56 5.40 2.15 3.77
CA MET A 56 6.71 1.55 3.53
C MET A 56 6.77 0.08 3.96
N VAL A 57 6.13 -0.30 5.06
CA VAL A 57 6.01 -1.71 5.50
C VAL A 57 5.24 -2.54 4.47
N VAL A 58 4.14 -2.01 3.92
CA VAL A 58 3.40 -2.68 2.83
C VAL A 58 4.31 -2.89 1.63
N GLY A 59 5.06 -1.86 1.22
CA GLY A 59 6.03 -1.95 0.15
C GLY A 59 7.12 -3.00 0.40
N ALA A 60 7.66 -3.06 1.62
CA ALA A 60 8.67 -4.05 2.00
C ALA A 60 8.12 -5.49 1.94
N VAL A 61 6.91 -5.73 2.43
CA VAL A 61 6.27 -7.06 2.37
C VAL A 61 5.93 -7.47 0.94
N ALA A 62 5.58 -6.51 0.07
CA ALA A 62 5.41 -6.74 -1.35
C ALA A 62 6.74 -7.15 -2.03
N VAL A 63 7.85 -6.48 -1.70
CA VAL A 63 9.20 -6.86 -2.19
C VAL A 63 9.61 -8.25 -1.70
N ILE A 64 9.37 -8.58 -0.42
CA ILE A 64 9.61 -9.92 0.12
C ILE A 64 8.82 -10.96 -0.68
N SER A 65 7.56 -10.66 -1.01
CA SER A 65 6.73 -11.55 -1.81
C SER A 65 7.25 -11.73 -3.23
N LEU A 66 7.78 -10.67 -3.84
CA LEU A 66 8.43 -10.72 -5.16
C LEU A 66 9.66 -11.62 -5.14
N ILE A 67 10.53 -11.48 -4.13
CA ILE A 67 11.71 -12.33 -3.94
C ILE A 67 11.30 -13.80 -3.72
N ALA A 68 10.24 -14.04 -2.93
CA ALA A 68 9.70 -15.37 -2.68
C ALA A 68 9.25 -16.08 -3.98
N LEU A 69 8.50 -15.36 -4.81
CA LEU A 69 7.97 -15.84 -6.10
C LEU A 69 9.06 -16.00 -7.17
N ALA A 70 10.06 -15.12 -7.16
CA ALA A 70 11.21 -15.19 -8.06
C ALA A 70 12.06 -16.43 -7.80
N ASN A 71 12.39 -16.69 -6.52
CA ASN A 71 13.27 -17.80 -6.13
C ASN A 71 12.56 -19.14 -5.93
N ARG A 72 11.23 -19.20 -6.09
CA ARG A 72 10.39 -20.38 -5.76
C ARG A 72 10.60 -20.91 -4.34
N SER A 73 11.00 -20.04 -3.41
CA SER A 73 11.40 -20.46 -2.08
C SER A 73 10.18 -20.74 -1.19
N TYR A 74 10.08 -21.97 -0.69
CA TYR A 74 9.05 -22.37 0.27
C TYR A 74 9.12 -21.54 1.57
N VAL A 75 10.33 -21.30 2.09
CA VAL A 75 10.55 -20.55 3.34
C VAL A 75 10.08 -19.11 3.18
N TRP A 76 10.51 -18.42 2.12
CA TRP A 76 10.11 -17.02 1.87
C TRP A 76 8.62 -16.88 1.59
N THR A 77 8.02 -17.85 0.89
CA THR A 77 6.57 -17.84 0.64
C THR A 77 5.79 -17.99 1.95
N ARG A 78 6.29 -18.81 2.89
CA ARG A 78 5.67 -18.97 4.22
C ARG A 78 5.75 -17.68 5.04
N ILE A 79 6.88 -16.98 5.00
CA ILE A 79 7.06 -15.69 5.66
C ILE A 79 6.07 -14.67 5.08
N ALA A 80 6.03 -14.54 3.75
CA ALA A 80 5.11 -13.63 3.06
C ALA A 80 3.64 -13.92 3.43
N LYS A 81 3.22 -15.19 3.41
CA LYS A 81 1.86 -15.59 3.81
C LYS A 81 1.53 -15.17 5.25
N ILE A 82 2.48 -15.31 6.17
CA ILE A 82 2.28 -14.94 7.58
C ILE A 82 2.22 -13.43 7.74
N SER A 83 3.07 -12.67 7.03
CA SER A 83 3.12 -11.21 7.17
C SER A 83 1.89 -10.50 6.60
N TRP A 84 1.33 -11.00 5.48
CA TRP A 84 0.22 -10.31 4.79
C TRP A 84 -1.02 -10.04 5.65
N PRO A 85 -1.57 -10.99 6.43
CA PRO A 85 -2.71 -10.72 7.31
C PRO A 85 -2.45 -9.59 8.30
N PHE A 86 -1.26 -9.52 8.89
CA PHE A 86 -0.91 -8.43 9.83
C PHE A 86 -0.85 -7.09 9.11
N VAL A 87 -0.24 -7.04 7.92
CA VAL A 87 -0.16 -5.82 7.11
C VAL A 87 -1.55 -5.34 6.70
N ILE A 88 -2.44 -6.25 6.27
CA ILE A 88 -3.82 -5.93 5.86
C ILE A 88 -4.62 -5.33 7.03
N ILE A 89 -4.47 -5.87 8.24
CA ILE A 89 -5.17 -5.35 9.41
C ILE A 89 -4.66 -3.94 9.76
N ILE A 90 -3.33 -3.76 9.78
CA ILE A 90 -2.73 -2.46 10.08
C ILE A 90 -3.08 -1.43 9.00
N SER A 91 -3.11 -1.82 7.72
CA SER A 91 -3.49 -0.92 6.63
C SER A 91 -4.98 -0.55 6.65
N ALA A 92 -5.86 -1.47 7.09
CA ALA A 92 -7.27 -1.20 7.31
C ALA A 92 -7.47 -0.17 8.44
N ILE A 93 -6.81 -0.35 9.59
CA ILE A 93 -6.87 0.59 10.71
C ILE A 93 -6.34 1.96 10.27
N ARG A 94 -5.19 1.98 9.59
CA ARG A 94 -4.60 3.19 9.02
C ARG A 94 -5.61 3.92 8.13
N ALA A 95 -6.25 3.21 7.20
CA ALA A 95 -7.23 3.80 6.28
C ALA A 95 -8.39 4.47 7.01
N VAL A 96 -8.95 3.83 8.04
CA VAL A 96 -10.04 4.39 8.84
C VAL A 96 -9.61 5.67 9.56
N ILE A 97 -8.45 5.65 10.23
CA ILE A 97 -7.97 6.81 10.98
C ILE A 97 -7.67 7.97 10.03
N MET A 98 -7.00 7.72 8.90
CA MET A 98 -6.68 8.76 7.92
C MET A 98 -7.94 9.45 7.38
N VAL A 99 -9.01 8.70 7.09
CA VAL A 99 -10.27 9.29 6.61
C VAL A 99 -10.92 10.15 7.69
N VAL A 100 -10.93 9.70 8.95
CA VAL A 100 -11.51 10.46 10.07
C VAL A 100 -10.73 11.76 10.31
N GLU A 101 -9.41 11.70 10.33
CA GLU A 101 -8.59 12.90 10.55
C GLU A 101 -8.64 13.87 9.37
N LEU A 102 -8.72 13.37 8.13
CA LEU A 102 -8.90 14.20 6.95
C LEU A 102 -10.25 14.95 6.99
N GLN A 103 -11.32 14.28 7.44
CA GLN A 103 -12.63 14.93 7.61
C GLN A 103 -12.62 15.98 8.74
N ARG A 104 -11.91 15.72 9.85
CA ARG A 104 -11.73 16.70 10.94
C ARG A 104 -10.93 17.93 10.49
N GLY A 105 -9.92 17.73 9.65
CA GLY A 105 -9.08 18.80 9.11
C GLY A 105 -9.69 19.59 7.95
N SER A 106 -10.86 19.18 7.43
CA SER A 106 -11.49 19.77 6.24
C SER A 106 -11.63 21.29 6.29
N THR A 107 -12.11 21.84 7.41
CA THR A 107 -12.30 23.28 7.59
C THR A 107 -10.98 24.06 7.58
N ASN A 108 -9.91 23.45 8.08
CA ASN A 108 -8.59 24.07 8.10
C ASN A 108 -8.04 24.13 6.68
N ILE A 109 -8.16 23.05 5.91
CA ILE A 109 -7.73 22.99 4.52
C ILE A 109 -8.50 24.00 3.66
N GLU A 110 -9.82 24.12 3.84
CA GLU A 110 -10.63 25.11 3.15
C GLU A 110 -10.19 26.55 3.49
N TRP A 111 -9.83 26.80 4.75
CA TRP A 111 -9.29 28.10 5.16
C TRP A 111 -7.92 28.39 4.54
N GLU A 112 -7.00 27.41 4.52
CA GLU A 112 -5.68 27.56 3.88
C GLU A 112 -5.84 27.93 2.40
N CYS A 113 -6.79 27.29 1.72
CA CYS A 113 -7.11 27.59 0.32
C CYS A 113 -7.77 28.96 0.12
N ALA A 114 -8.66 29.39 1.02
CA ALA A 114 -9.29 30.71 0.96
C ALA A 114 -8.30 31.87 1.23
N ASN A 115 -7.21 31.62 1.94
CA ASN A 115 -6.19 32.62 2.31
C ASN A 115 -4.93 32.53 1.44
N GLY A 116 -5.06 32.05 0.20
CA GLY A 116 -3.96 32.04 -0.77
C GLY A 116 -2.88 30.99 -0.49
N GLY A 117 -3.22 29.90 0.20
CA GLY A 117 -2.30 28.83 0.53
C GLY A 117 -1.42 29.12 1.75
N GLN A 118 -1.80 30.05 2.62
CA GLN A 118 -1.11 30.22 3.90
C GLN A 118 -1.33 28.98 4.77
N LEU A 119 -0.27 28.53 5.44
CA LEU A 119 -0.34 27.45 6.42
C LEU A 119 -1.29 27.84 7.55
N TRP A 120 -2.08 26.87 8.02
CA TRP A 120 -2.93 27.01 9.19
C TRP A 120 -2.08 27.44 10.38
N THR A 121 -2.57 28.40 11.16
CA THR A 121 -1.79 29.09 12.20
C THR A 121 -1.12 28.12 13.17
N ALA A 122 -1.83 27.07 13.60
CA ALA A 122 -1.28 26.05 14.48
C ALA A 122 -0.18 25.19 13.81
N SER A 123 -0.28 24.90 12.50
CA SER A 123 0.76 24.19 11.76
C SER A 123 1.98 25.07 11.47
N ALA A 124 1.76 26.37 11.24
CA ALA A 124 2.82 27.35 11.07
C ALA A 124 3.61 27.55 12.37
N GLU A 125 2.91 27.67 13.51
CA GLU A 125 3.51 27.78 14.84
C GLU A 125 4.27 26.52 15.24
N ALA A 126 3.75 25.34 14.88
CA ALA A 126 4.42 24.08 15.15
C ALA A 126 5.57 23.75 14.18
N GLY A 127 5.81 24.60 13.17
CA GLY A 127 6.92 24.45 12.22
C GLY A 127 6.78 23.27 11.27
N TYR A 128 5.55 22.81 11.00
CA TYR A 128 5.28 21.63 10.16
C TYR A 128 5.45 21.87 8.65
N GLY A 129 5.67 23.11 8.21
CA GLY A 129 5.91 23.45 6.81
C GLY A 129 7.39 23.39 6.42
N GLY A 130 7.73 22.55 5.43
CA GLY A 130 9.02 22.62 4.72
C GLY A 130 9.10 23.77 3.70
N SER A 131 7.94 24.31 3.32
CA SER A 131 7.74 25.53 2.52
C SER A 131 6.75 26.47 3.24
N THR A 132 6.78 27.75 2.91
CA THR A 132 5.89 28.77 3.50
C THR A 132 4.45 28.74 2.99
N ALA A 133 4.10 27.81 2.08
CA ALA A 133 2.81 27.78 1.42
C ALA A 133 2.31 26.36 1.12
N PHE A 134 1.01 26.16 1.32
CA PHE A 134 0.23 25.00 0.91
C PHE A 134 0.22 24.88 -0.63
N PRO A 135 0.32 23.67 -1.22
CA PRO A 135 0.45 23.55 -2.67
C PRO A 135 -0.86 23.92 -3.38
N SER A 136 -0.79 24.88 -4.31
CA SER A 136 -1.94 25.42 -5.03
C SER A 136 -2.75 24.38 -5.82
N SER A 137 -2.12 23.26 -6.17
CA SER A 137 -2.77 22.12 -6.84
C SER A 137 -3.91 21.50 -6.01
N PHE A 138 -3.77 21.47 -4.68
CA PHE A 138 -4.82 20.95 -3.79
C PHE A 138 -6.02 21.90 -3.76
N CYS A 139 -5.76 23.21 -3.74
CA CYS A 139 -6.83 24.21 -3.75
C CYS A 139 -7.58 24.28 -5.09
N THR A 140 -6.91 24.00 -6.22
CA THR A 140 -7.58 23.94 -7.54
C THR A 140 -8.47 22.71 -7.72
N ALA A 141 -8.13 21.57 -7.11
CA ALA A 141 -8.91 20.34 -7.24
C ALA A 141 -10.13 20.31 -6.30
N GLY A 142 -10.07 21.01 -5.17
CA GLY A 142 -11.14 21.12 -4.19
C GLY A 142 -11.20 19.93 -3.22
N PHE A 143 -11.49 20.21 -1.94
CA PHE A 143 -11.43 19.22 -0.86
C PHE A 143 -12.30 17.98 -1.14
N ALA A 144 -13.53 18.16 -1.63
CA ALA A 144 -14.45 17.06 -1.92
C ALA A 144 -13.91 16.04 -2.95
N ASN A 145 -13.20 16.51 -3.98
CA ASN A 145 -12.63 15.63 -5.00
C ASN A 145 -11.40 14.88 -4.47
N ILE A 146 -10.60 15.56 -3.64
CA ILE A 146 -9.39 14.98 -3.05
C ILE A 146 -9.77 13.93 -2.01
N ASP A 147 -10.74 14.22 -1.15
CA ASP A 147 -11.27 13.27 -0.15
C ASP A 147 -11.82 12.01 -0.83
N ALA A 148 -12.65 12.18 -1.87
CA ALA A 148 -13.17 11.05 -2.64
C ALA A 148 -12.05 10.21 -3.29
N ALA A 149 -11.06 10.86 -3.92
CA ALA A 149 -9.91 10.17 -4.52
C ALA A 149 -9.08 9.43 -3.46
N PHE A 150 -8.93 10.02 -2.26
CA PHE A 150 -8.18 9.44 -1.16
C PHE A 150 -8.87 8.19 -0.60
N ILE A 151 -10.17 8.26 -0.33
CA ILE A 151 -10.98 7.13 0.14
C ILE A 151 -10.95 5.99 -0.88
N VAL A 152 -11.19 6.29 -2.17
CA VAL A 152 -11.16 5.28 -3.22
C VAL A 152 -9.77 4.66 -3.34
N GLY A 153 -8.70 5.45 -3.26
CA GLY A 153 -7.32 4.97 -3.26
C GLY A 153 -7.03 3.99 -2.12
N LEU A 154 -7.46 4.31 -0.90
CA LEU A 154 -7.29 3.45 0.27
C LEU A 154 -8.07 2.12 0.15
N LEU A 155 -9.28 2.16 -0.41
CA LEU A 155 -10.08 0.95 -0.65
C LEU A 155 -9.44 0.05 -1.72
N VAL A 156 -8.96 0.64 -2.82
CA VAL A 156 -8.24 -0.09 -3.87
C VAL A 156 -6.97 -0.72 -3.32
N ASP A 157 -6.21 0.01 -2.50
CA ASP A 157 -5.02 -0.52 -1.82
C ASP A 157 -5.37 -1.76 -0.97
N LEU A 158 -6.43 -1.70 -0.16
CA LEU A 158 -6.86 -2.83 0.66
C LEU A 158 -7.24 -4.05 -0.20
N VAL A 159 -7.99 -3.86 -1.28
CA VAL A 159 -8.34 -4.93 -2.22
C VAL A 159 -7.09 -5.55 -2.85
N PHE A 160 -6.10 -4.71 -3.21
CA PHE A 160 -4.86 -5.18 -3.80
C PHE A 160 -4.04 -6.03 -2.83
N GLN A 161 -3.98 -5.63 -1.57
CA GLN A 161 -3.30 -6.41 -0.51
C GLN A 161 -4.01 -7.74 -0.23
N ILE A 162 -5.35 -7.75 -0.15
CA ILE A 162 -6.14 -8.98 0.02
C ILE A 162 -5.90 -9.93 -1.16
N TYR A 163 -5.90 -9.40 -2.38
CA TYR A 163 -5.63 -10.21 -3.57
C TYR A 163 -4.20 -10.77 -3.57
N MET A 164 -3.22 -9.98 -3.12
CA MET A 164 -1.85 -10.44 -2.99
C MET A 164 -1.70 -11.56 -1.96
N PHE A 165 -2.38 -11.46 -0.82
CA PHE A 165 -2.44 -12.55 0.16
C PHE A 165 -2.99 -13.83 -0.45
N PHE A 166 -4.10 -13.74 -1.21
CA PHE A 166 -4.67 -14.88 -1.91
C PHE A 166 -3.67 -15.54 -2.88
N LEU A 167 -2.93 -14.74 -3.65
CA LEU A 167 -1.91 -15.22 -4.58
C LEU A 167 -0.76 -15.94 -3.86
N VAL A 168 -0.24 -15.38 -2.76
CA VAL A 168 0.85 -15.98 -1.97
C VAL A 168 0.38 -17.27 -1.28
N TRP A 169 -0.81 -17.26 -0.67
CA TRP A 169 -1.40 -18.45 -0.05
C TRP A 169 -1.55 -19.58 -1.07
N ARG A 170 -2.07 -19.26 -2.26
CA ARG A 170 -2.25 -20.25 -3.32
C ARG A 170 -0.92 -20.76 -3.86
N TYR A 171 0.06 -19.88 -4.03
CA TYR A 171 1.40 -20.27 -4.46
C TYR A 171 2.04 -21.24 -3.47
N GLN A 172 1.87 -21.01 -2.16
CA GLN A 172 2.32 -21.95 -1.14
C GLN A 172 1.63 -23.32 -1.26
N LYS A 173 0.32 -23.37 -1.47
CA LYS A 173 -0.39 -24.65 -1.62
C LYS A 173 0.09 -25.45 -2.82
N ARG A 174 0.41 -24.75 -3.92
CA ARG A 174 1.08 -25.38 -5.07
C ARG A 174 2.46 -25.92 -4.68
N LEU A 175 3.27 -25.14 -3.98
CA LEU A 175 4.58 -25.63 -3.53
C LEU A 175 4.42 -26.85 -2.63
N GLU A 176 3.50 -26.88 -1.66
CA GLU A 176 3.28 -28.03 -0.76
C GLU A 176 2.87 -29.33 -1.47
N HIS A 177 1.99 -29.23 -2.48
CA HIS A 177 1.40 -30.43 -3.11
C HIS A 177 2.18 -30.92 -4.33
N TYR A 178 2.97 -30.04 -4.97
CA TYR A 178 3.63 -30.35 -6.25
C TYR A 178 5.15 -30.55 -6.10
N GLN A 179 5.71 -30.61 -4.86
CA GLN A 179 7.14 -30.91 -4.63
C GLN A 179 7.58 -32.22 -5.29
N ASN A 180 6.67 -33.20 -5.36
CA ASN A 180 6.97 -34.54 -5.87
C ASN A 180 6.65 -34.72 -7.36
N MET A 181 6.20 -33.67 -8.06
CA MET A 181 5.91 -33.79 -9.49
C MET A 181 7.18 -33.54 -10.30
N LYS A 182 7.40 -34.35 -11.34
CA LYS A 182 8.53 -34.16 -12.27
C LYS A 182 8.22 -32.97 -13.17
N GLY A 183 9.19 -32.07 -13.32
CA GLY A 183 9.10 -30.95 -14.25
C GLY A 183 9.03 -31.40 -15.72
N PRO A 184 8.47 -30.57 -16.61
CA PRO A 184 8.28 -30.90 -18.03
C PRO A 184 9.59 -30.98 -18.82
N PHE A 185 10.72 -30.55 -18.24
CA PHE A 185 12.05 -30.65 -18.84
C PHE A 185 12.97 -31.46 -17.92
N GLY A 186 13.28 -32.70 -18.30
CA GLY A 186 14.45 -33.40 -17.80
C GLY A 186 14.35 -34.11 -16.44
N GLY A 187 13.16 -34.48 -15.95
CA GLY A 187 13.04 -35.43 -14.83
C GLY A 187 13.50 -34.91 -13.45
N GLY A 188 13.84 -33.63 -13.33
CA GLY A 188 14.02 -32.97 -12.04
C GLY A 188 12.67 -32.73 -11.37
N TYR A 189 12.62 -32.89 -10.04
CA TYR A 189 11.49 -32.43 -9.24
C TYR A 189 11.31 -30.91 -9.41
N TYR A 190 10.09 -30.39 -9.21
CA TYR A 190 9.88 -28.95 -9.06
C TYR A 190 10.55 -28.46 -7.76
N ALA A 191 11.88 -28.34 -7.79
CA ALA A 191 12.64 -27.58 -6.80
C ALA A 191 12.44 -26.07 -7.02
#